data_AF-A0A954WW34-F1
#
_entry.id   AF-A0A954WW34-F1
#
_cell.length_a   1.000
_cell.length_b   1.000
_cell.length_c   1.000
_cell.angle_alpha   90.00
_cell.angle_beta   90.00
_cell.angle_gamma   90.00
#
_symmetry.space_group_name_H-M   'P 1'
#
loop_
_entity.id
_entity.type
_entity.pdbx_description
1 polymer ?
#
loop_
_entity_poly.entity_id
_entity_poly.type
_entity_poly.pdbx_seq_one_letter_code
_entity_poly.pdbx_strand_id
1 'polypeptide(L)' 'VTLLNAMERTNSKRGIAALCIGGGEGVAVAVER' A
#
# COMPACT_ATOMS: atom_id res chain seq x y z
N VAL A 1 -2.93 7.90 9.57
CA VAL A 1 -2.04 6.72 9.46
C VAL A 1 -2.18 6.14 8.06
N THR A 2 -1.14 6.25 7.22
CA THR A 2 -1.12 5.77 5.82
C THR A 2 -0.05 4.68 5.65
N LEU A 3 -0.01 3.97 4.51
CA LEU A 3 0.99 2.94 4.23
C LEU A 3 2.43 3.46 4.42
N LEU A 4 2.77 4.60 3.82
CA LEU A 4 4.12 5.18 3.93
C LEU A 4 4.49 5.54 5.38
N ASN A 5 3.57 6.15 6.12
CA ASN A 5 3.78 6.46 7.54
C ASN A 5 3.89 5.19 8.40
N ALA A 6 3.18 4.11 8.06
CA ALA A 6 3.33 2.83 8.74
C ALA A 6 4.69 2.20 8.46
N MET A 7 5.10 2.15 7.19
CA MET A 7 6.40 1.61 6.76
C MET A 7 7.58 2.34 7.41
N GLU A 8 7.49 3.65 7.58
CA GLU A 8 8.49 4.43 8.31
C GLU A 8 8.58 4.03 9.79
N ARG A 9 7.44 3.93 10.48
CA ARG A 9 7.41 3.59 11.91
C ARG A 9 7.87 2.17 12.20
N THR A 10 7.63 1.24 11.27
CA THR A 10 7.99 -0.18 11.45
C THR A 10 9.33 -0.54 10.80
N ASN A 11 10.03 0.43 10.21
CA ASN A 11 11.24 0.20 9.41
C ASN A 11 11.04 -0.89 8.33
N SER A 12 9.85 -0.89 7.71
CA SER A 12 9.49 -1.84 6.66
C SER A 12 10.00 -1.36 5.31
N LYS A 13 10.75 -2.22 4.62
CA LYS A 13 11.32 -1.92 3.30
C LYS A 13 10.31 -2.02 2.17
N ARG A 14 9.30 -2.89 2.28
CA ARG A 14 8.34 -3.20 1.21
C ARG A 14 6.91 -3.15 1.74
N GLY A 15 5.99 -2.67 0.90
CA GLY A 15 4.56 -2.62 1.19
C GLY A 15 3.73 -2.62 -0.07
N ILE A 16 2.45 -2.97 0.07
CA ILE A 16 1.47 -2.92 -1.02
C ILE A 16 0.27 -2.12 -0.55
N ALA A 17 -0.16 -1.15 -1.36
CA ALA A 17 -1.47 -0.53 -1.24
C ALA A 17 -2.41 -1.13 -2.28
N ALA A 18 -3.65 -1.41 -1.89
CA ALA A 18 -4.67 -1.93 -2.81
C ALA A 18 -5.99 -1.16 -2.65
N LEU A 19 -6.72 -1.04 -3.75
CA LEU A 19 -8.03 -0.41 -3.82
C LEU A 19 -8.97 -1.24 -4.69
N CYS A 20 -10.17 -1.51 -4.19
CA CYS A 20 -11.26 -2.04 -5.00
C CYS A 20 -12.02 -0.91 -5.69
N ILE A 21 -12.42 -1.16 -6.94
CA ILE A 21 -13.24 -0.26 -7.75
C ILE A 21 -14.56 -0.97 -8.02
N GLY A 22 -15.69 -0.29 -7.77
CA GLY A 22 -17.02 -0.83 -8.06
C GLY A 22 -17.14 -1.22 -9.53
N GLY A 23 -17.79 -2.36 -9.81
CA GLY A 23 -17.83 -2.94 -11.17
C GLY A 23 -16.93 -4.18 -11.35
N GLY A 24 -16.16 -4.55 -10.32
CA GLY A 24 -15.39 -5.80 -10.30
C GLY A 24 -13.90 -5.63 -10.63
N GLU A 25 -13.37 -4.42 -10.54
CA GLU A 25 -11.98 -4.10 -10.84
C GLU A 25 -11.19 -3.79 -9.56
N GLY A 26 -9.87 -3.92 -9.64
CA GLY A 26 -8.99 -3.61 -8.51
C GLY A 26 -7.60 -3.22 -8.97
N VAL A 27 -6.95 -2.35 -8.20
CA VAL A 27 -5.58 -1.92 -8.43
C VAL A 27 -4.75 -2.20 -7.19
N ALA A 28 -3.52 -2.66 -7.39
CA ALA A 28 -2.51 -2.81 -6.35
C ALA A 28 -1.20 -2.15 -6.80
N VAL A 29 -0.53 -1.48 -5.87
CA VAL A 29 0.76 -0.80 -6.10
C VAL A 29 1.77 -1.31 -5.07
N ALA A 30 2.87 -1.86 -5.56
CA ALA A 30 4.03 -2.18 -4.74
C ALA A 30 4.89 -0.93 -4.52
N VAL A 31 5.34 -0.74 -3.28
CA VAL A 31 6.18 0.39 -2.86
C VAL A 31 7.38 -0.15 -2.10
N GLU A 32 8.56 0.36 -2.44
CA GLU A 32 9.81 0.13 -1.72
C GLU A 32 10.31 1.47 -1.15
N ARG A 33 10.89 1.44 0.06
CA ARG A 33 11.41 2.61 0.78
C ARG A 33 12.82 2.37 1.27
#